data_AF-A0A1G1LFG5-F1
#
_entry.id   AF-A0A1G1LFG5-F1
#
_cell.length_a   1.000
_cell.length_b   1.000
_cell.length_c   1.000
_cell.angle_alpha   90.00
_cell.angle_beta   90.00
_cell.angle_gamma   90.00
#
_symmetry.space_group_name_H-M   'P 1'
#
loop_
_entity.id
_entity.type
_entity.pdbx_description
1 polymer ?
#
loop_
_entity_poly.entity_id
_entity_poly.type
_entity_poly.pdbx_seq_one_letter_code
_entity_poly.pdbx_strand_id
1 'polypeptide(L)'
;MATRRVFWRDGVQVVLFGDLFQLPPIVDRELARYCDELYDSPYFFDAEVFKETQFYRFTLTKNYRQRDPKFTALLKSGSYCKFTR
;
A
#
# COMPACT_ATOMS: atom_id res chain seq x y z
N MET A 1 1.01 21.42 19.70
CA MET A 1 1.52 20.11 19.24
C MET A 1 2.04 20.27 17.83
N ALA A 2 3.35 20.21 17.64
CA ALA A 2 4.01 20.46 16.37
C ALA A 2 3.82 19.25 15.43
N THR A 3 3.19 19.47 14.28
CA THR A 3 3.21 18.50 13.18
C THR A 3 4.62 18.53 12.57
N ARG A 4 5.43 17.50 12.83
CA ARG A 4 6.75 17.35 12.20
C ARG A 4 6.49 17.05 10.72
N ARG A 5 6.74 18.03 9.85
CA ARG A 5 6.71 17.85 8.39
C ARG A 5 7.83 16.90 7.97
N VAL A 6 7.47 15.87 7.22
CA VAL A 6 8.40 14.92 6.62
C VAL A 6 8.72 15.42 5.22
N PHE A 7 9.99 15.76 4.97
CA PHE A 7 10.47 16.29 3.69
C PHE A 7 11.00 15.14 2.82
N TRP A 8 10.55 15.06 1.57
CA TRP A 8 10.90 13.99 0.63
C TRP A 8 11.92 14.50 -0.37
N ARG A 9 13.18 14.06 -0.29
CA ARG A 9 14.39 14.34 -1.11
C ARG A 9 14.65 15.77 -1.66
N ASP A 10 13.64 16.50 -2.12
CA ASP A 10 13.61 17.95 -2.43
C ASP A 10 12.53 18.74 -1.67
N GLY A 11 11.82 18.09 -0.73
CA GLY A 11 10.93 18.73 0.23
C GLY A 11 9.43 18.75 -0.10
N VAL A 12 8.98 17.95 -1.07
CA VAL A 12 7.55 17.86 -1.43
C VAL A 12 6.82 16.86 -0.54
N GLN A 13 5.75 17.25 0.14
CA GLN A 13 4.92 16.34 0.92
C GLN A 13 4.04 15.49 0.00
N VAL A 14 4.17 14.16 0.07
CA VAL A 14 3.34 13.21 -0.69
C VAL A 14 2.28 12.58 0.22
N VAL A 15 1.04 12.50 -0.26
CA VAL A 15 -0.05 11.77 0.40
C VAL A 15 -0.54 10.69 -0.57
N LEU A 16 -0.48 9.44 -0.12
CA LEU A 16 -0.86 8.26 -0.90
C LEU A 16 -2.23 7.75 -0.45
N PHE A 17 -3.11 7.43 -1.39
CA PHE A 17 -4.39 6.78 -1.15
C PHE A 17 -4.50 5.54 -2.04
N GLY A 18 -4.92 4.42 -1.47
CA GLY A 18 -5.06 3.16 -2.21
C GLY A 18 -5.56 2.04 -1.33
N ASP A 19 -5.80 0.89 -1.97
CA ASP A 19 -6.12 -0.37 -1.30
C ASP A 19 -4.99 -1.37 -1.60
N LEU A 20 -4.42 -1.95 -0.55
CA LEU A 20 -3.29 -2.89 -0.65
C LEU A 20 -3.71 -4.26 -1.16
N PHE A 21 -5.01 -4.58 -1.12
CA PHE A 21 -5.55 -5.88 -1.53
C PHE A 21 -6.09 -5.87 -2.96
N GLN A 22 -5.61 -4.94 -3.79
CA GLN A 22 -5.88 -4.95 -5.22
C GLN A 22 -5.07 -6.02 -5.92
N LEU A 23 -5.42 -6.29 -7.19
CA LEU A 23 -4.65 -7.18 -8.04
C LEU A 23 -3.21 -6.68 -8.16
N PRO A 24 -2.21 -7.57 -8.22
CA PRO A 24 -0.84 -7.18 -8.49
C PRO A 24 -0.76 -6.41 -9.82
N PRO A 25 0.18 -5.47 -9.94
CA PRO A 25 0.37 -4.73 -11.18
C PRO A 25 0.68 -5.71 -12.32
N ILE A 26 0.09 -5.44 -13.48
CA ILE A 26 0.34 -6.23 -14.68
C ILE A 26 1.73 -5.85 -15.19
N VAL A 27 2.69 -6.78 -15.02
CA VAL A 27 4.06 -6.64 -15.51
C VAL A 27 4.29 -7.56 -16.69
N ASP A 28 4.94 -7.06 -17.74
CA ASP A 28 5.43 -7.92 -18.82
C ASP A 28 6.67 -8.71 -18.37
N ARG A 29 7.17 -9.60 -19.22
CA ARG A 29 8.29 -10.49 -18.88
C ARG A 29 9.61 -9.74 -18.65
N GLU A 30 9.85 -8.65 -19.37
CA GLU A 30 11.10 -7.89 -19.24
C GLU A 30 11.06 -7.05 -17.97
N LEU A 31 9.93 -6.38 -17.72
CA LEU A 31 9.70 -5.61 -16.51
C LEU A 31 9.68 -6.50 -15.27
N ALA A 32 9.10 -7.69 -15.33
CA ALA A 32 9.13 -8.65 -14.22
C ALA A 32 10.56 -9.02 -13.82
N ARG A 33 11.42 -9.34 -14.80
CA ARG A 33 12.84 -9.63 -14.53
C ARG A 33 13.55 -8.44 -13.91
N TYR A 34 13.33 -7.24 -14.44
CA TYR A 34 13.90 -6.01 -13.89
C TYR A 34 13.42 -5.74 -12.46
N CYS A 35 12.14 -5.97 -12.18
CA CYS A 35 11.58 -5.85 -10.84
C CYS A 35 12.19 -6.86 -9.87
N ASP A 36 12.31 -8.13 -10.26
CA ASP A 36 12.88 -9.20 -9.43
C ASP A 36 14.38 -8.96 -9.12
N GLU A 37 15.11 -8.27 -10.00
CA GLU A 37 16.52 -7.93 -9.81
C GLU A 37 16.73 -6.75 -8.84
N LEU A 38 15.75 -5.85 -8.71
CA LEU A 38 15.91 -4.58 -7.99
C LEU A 38 14.99 -4.39 -6.78
N TYR A 39 13.88 -5.10 -6.71
CA TYR A 39 12.86 -4.95 -5.68
C TYR A 39 12.45 -6.32 -5.11
N ASP A 40 12.02 -6.33 -3.85
CA ASP A 40 11.58 -7.55 -3.19
C ASP A 40 10.23 -8.07 -3.75
N SER A 41 9.46 -7.19 -4.40
CA SER A 41 8.22 -7.53 -5.11
C SER A 41 7.84 -6.43 -6.12
N PRO A 42 6.87 -6.68 -7.02
CA PRO A 42 6.40 -5.67 -7.98
C PRO A 42 5.44 -4.65 -7.35
N TYR A 43 5.09 -4.77 -6.06
CA TYR A 43 4.19 -3.82 -5.41
C TYR A 43 4.90 -2.50 -5.09
N PHE A 44 4.16 -1.40 -5.17
CA PHE A 44 4.71 -0.04 -4.96
C PHE A 44 5.38 0.16 -3.60
N PHE A 45 4.95 -0.59 -2.57
CA PHE A 45 5.45 -0.44 -1.20
C PHE A 45 6.84 -1.06 -0.98
N ASP A 46 7.36 -1.84 -1.94
CA ASP A 46 8.71 -2.39 -1.89
C ASP A 46 9.75 -1.51 -2.61
N ALA A 47 9.34 -0.33 -3.11
CA ALA A 47 10.29 0.60 -3.69
C ALA A 47 11.30 1.10 -2.63
N GLU A 48 12.56 1.27 -3.04
CA GLU A 48 13.69 1.56 -2.14
C GLU A 48 13.46 2.82 -1.27
N VAL A 49 12.74 3.81 -1.82
CA VAL A 49 12.36 5.03 -1.08
C VAL A 49 11.60 4.72 0.21
N PHE A 50 10.81 3.63 0.25
CA PHE A 50 10.07 3.21 1.45
C PHE A 50 10.96 2.61 2.54
N LYS A 51 12.18 2.16 2.22
CA LYS A 51 13.14 1.65 3.20
C LYS A 51 13.86 2.78 3.94
N GLU A 52 14.07 3.91 3.27
CA GLU A 52 14.84 5.05 3.80
C GLU A 52 13.98 6.08 4.57
N THR A 53 12.65 5.94 4.55
CA THR A 53 11.72 6.98 5.03
C THR A 53 10.62 6.42 5.93
N GLN A 54 10.11 7.24 6.84
CA GLN A 54 8.97 6.88 7.70
C GLN A 54 7.66 7.42 7.13
N PHE A 55 6.74 6.51 6.80
CA PHE A 55 5.37 6.84 6.40
C PHE A 55 4.40 6.72 7.58
N TYR A 56 3.52 7.71 7.72
CA TYR A 56 2.34 7.56 8.57
C TYR A 56 1.24 6.83 7.79
N ARG A 57 0.90 5.62 8.24
CA ARG A 57 -0.16 4.81 7.66
C ARG A 57 -1.48 5.05 8.40
N PHE A 58 -2.51 5.45 7.68
CA PHE A 58 -3.87 5.56 8.20
C PHE A 58 -4.78 4.58 7.46
N THR A 59 -5.38 3.63 8.17
CA THR A 59 -6.30 2.64 7.59
C THR A 59 -7.74 3.06 7.82
N LEU A 60 -8.49 3.28 6.73
CA LEU A 60 -9.93 3.54 6.81
C LEU A 60 -10.69 2.24 7.04
N THR A 61 -11.27 2.07 8.23
CA THR A 61 -11.95 0.82 8.64
C THR A 61 -13.46 0.84 8.41
N LYS A 62 -14.04 2.04 8.27
CA LYS A 62 -15.49 2.21 8.13
C LYS A 62 -15.89 2.14 6.67
N ASN A 63 -16.68 1.12 6.35
CA ASN A 63 -17.26 0.95 5.03
C ASN A 63 -18.66 1.59 4.98
N TYR A 64 -18.87 2.49 4.02
CA TYR A 64 -20.15 3.18 3.81
C TYR A 64 -20.95 2.62 2.63
N ARG A 65 -20.36 1.75 1.80
CA ARG A 65 -21.01 1.20 0.60
C ARG A 65 -21.90 0.01 0.93
N GLN A 66 -21.40 -0.91 1.77
CA GLN A 66 -22.13 -2.12 2.14
C GLN A 66 -22.95 -1.89 3.41
N ARG A 67 -24.26 -2.20 3.36
CA ARG A 67 -25.18 -2.14 4.51
C ARG A 67 -25.34 -3.49 5.22
N ASP A 68 -25.07 -4.60 4.53
CA ASP A 68 -25.19 -5.95 5.08
C ASP A 68 -23.90 -6.36 5.84
N PRO A 69 -23.97 -6.60 7.16
CA PRO A 69 -22.84 -7.05 7.96
C PRO A 69 -22.26 -8.40 7.51
N LYS A 70 -23.09 -9.33 7.03
CA LYS A 70 -22.65 -10.67 6.60
C LYS A 70 -21.82 -10.58 5.32
N PHE A 71 -22.26 -9.77 4.37
CA PHE A 71 -21.52 -9.54 3.12
C PHE A 71 -20.20 -8.79 3.37
N THR A 72 -20.21 -7.82 4.29
CA THR A 72 -18.98 -7.12 4.69
C THR A 72 -17.97 -8.05 5.34
N ALA A 73 -18.43 -9.02 6.16
CA ALA A 73 -17.56 -10.04 6.75
C ALA A 73 -16.98 -10.99 5.68
N LEU A 74 -17.77 -11.37 4.67
CA LEU A 74 -17.31 -12.15 3.53
C LEU A 74 -16.21 -11.44 2.73
N LEU A 75 -16.41 -10.17 2.37
CA LEU A 75 -15.38 -9.38 1.66
C LEU A 75 -14.10 -9.27 2.49
N LYS A 76 -14.22 -9.05 3.80
CA LYS A 76 -13.06 -9.04 4.69
C LYS A 76 -12.38 -10.42 4.73
N SER A 77 -13.11 -11.53 4.79
CA SER A 77 -12.47 -12.85 4.82
C SER A 77 -11.62 -13.16 3.59
N GLY A 78 -11.98 -12.64 2.41
CA GLY A 78 -11.19 -12.81 1.18
C GLY A 78 -9.95 -11.92 1.11
N SER A 79 -9.98 -10.75 1.76
CA SER A 79 -8.87 -9.79 1.77
C SER A 79 -7.96 -9.89 3.01
N TYR A 80 -8.41 -10.54 4.10
CA TYR A 80 -7.61 -10.72 5.32
C TYR A 80 -6.60 -11.87 5.16
N CYS A 81 -5.61 -11.70 4.29
CA CYS A 81 -4.30 -12.28 4.52
C CYS A 81 -3.47 -11.21 5.25
N LYS A 82 -2.94 -11.54 6.43
CA LYS A 82 -2.24 -10.58 7.29
C LYS A 82 -1.05 -9.95 6.57
N PHE A 83 -1.19 -8.70 6.13
CA PHE A 83 -0.05 -7.84 5.81
C PHE A 83 0.56 -7.37 7.13
N THR A 84 1.39 -8.21 7.74
CA THR A 84 2.22 -7.87 8.90
C THR A 84 3.67 -7.77 8.45
N ARG A 85 4.06 -6.56 8.04
CA ARG A 85 5.41 -5.98 8.19
C ARG A 85 5.24 -4.52 8.64
#